data_AF-A0AAV5T3M1-F1
#
_entry.id   AF-A0AAV5T3M1-F1
#
_cell.length_a   1.000
_cell.length_b   1.000
_cell.length_c   1.000
_cell.angle_alpha   90.00
_cell.angle_beta   90.00
_cell.angle_gamma   90.00
#
_symmetry.space_group_name_H-M   'P 1'
#
loop_
_entity.id
_entity.type
_entity.pdbx_description
1 polymer ?
#
loop_
_entity_poly.entity_id
_entity_poly.type
_entity_poly.pdbx_seq_one_letter_code
_entity_poly.pdbx_strand_id
1 'polypeptide(L)'
;MKLSFVLLLAVVAFVTQAGLLTKEEKMKCYTEASDKVKTEPDADLKEKITSTLTAVKGVADNVKSLTDAQKQRIVSHYFTGTCEPLKNFFQ
;
A
#
# COMPACT_ATOMS: atom_id res chain seq x y z
N MET A 1 -18.33 -17.01 -2.23
CA MET A 1 -18.67 -15.59 -2.45
C MET A 1 -18.65 -14.70 -1.19
N LYS A 2 -18.91 -15.20 0.03
CA LYS A 2 -18.88 -14.36 1.25
C LYS A 2 -17.48 -13.93 1.72
N LEU A 3 -16.43 -14.72 1.44
CA LEU A 3 -15.05 -14.41 1.87
C LEU A 3 -14.43 -13.22 1.10
N SER A 4 -14.72 -13.09 -0.20
CA SER A 4 -14.17 -12.02 -1.05
C SER A 4 -14.69 -10.63 -0.66
N PHE A 5 -15.92 -10.54 -0.15
CA PHE A 5 -16.52 -9.26 0.24
C PHE A 5 -15.95 -8.72 1.56
N VAL A 6 -15.65 -9.63 2.50
CA VAL A 6 -14.99 -9.31 3.78
C VAL A 6 -13.54 -8.86 3.53
N LEU A 7 -12.84 -9.52 2.61
CA LEU A 7 -11.48 -9.13 2.23
C LEU A 7 -11.45 -7.74 1.58
N LEU A 8 -12.41 -7.42 0.70
CA LEU A 8 -12.50 -6.10 0.05
C LEU A 8 -12.77 -4.98 1.07
N LEU A 9 -13.68 -5.21 2.02
CA LEU A 9 -13.98 -4.25 3.09
C LEU A 9 -12.80 -4.03 4.03
N ALA A 10 -12.06 -5.11 4.35
CA ALA A 10 -10.83 -4.99 5.11
C ALA A 10 -9.79 -4.13 4.36
N VAL A 11 -9.58 -4.39 3.07
CA VAL A 11 -8.63 -3.60 2.25
C VAL A 11 -9.02 -2.12 2.21
N VAL A 12 -10.30 -1.78 2.08
CA VAL A 12 -10.75 -0.37 2.09
C VAL A 12 -10.52 0.29 3.45
N ALA A 13 -10.78 -0.41 4.56
CA ALA A 13 -10.51 0.10 5.91
C ALA A 13 -9.00 0.26 6.21
N PHE A 14 -8.17 -0.64 5.68
CA PHE A 14 -6.71 -0.53 5.77
C PHE A 14 -6.17 0.65 4.95
N VAL A 15 -6.74 0.91 3.77
CA VAL A 15 -6.31 2.01 2.89
C VAL A 15 -6.66 3.37 3.48
N THR A 16 -7.80 3.52 4.16
CA THR A 16 -8.17 4.80 4.80
C THR A 16 -7.32 5.13 6.04
N GLN A 17 -6.87 4.12 6.79
CA GLN A 17 -5.98 4.34 7.95
C GLN A 17 -4.52 4.55 7.56
N ALA A 18 -4.06 3.99 6.44
CA ALA A 18 -2.69 4.16 5.98
C ALA A 18 -2.32 5.63 5.67
N GLY A 19 -3.31 6.46 5.29
CA GLY A 19 -3.14 7.91 5.13
C GLY A 19 -2.92 8.67 6.45
N LEU A 20 -3.20 8.06 7.61
CA LEU A 20 -3.02 8.66 8.93
C LEU A 20 -1.66 8.37 9.55
N LEU A 21 -0.91 7.41 9.01
CA LEU A 21 0.40 7.03 9.54
C LEU A 21 1.48 8.04 9.12
N THR A 22 2.31 8.46 10.06
CA THR A 22 3.54 9.22 9.77
C THR A 22 4.50 8.40 8.90
N LYS A 23 5.49 9.05 8.27
CA LYS A 23 6.51 8.34 7.47
C LYS A 23 7.24 7.24 8.27
N GLU A 24 7.51 7.52 9.54
CA GLU A 24 8.20 6.58 10.43
C GLU A 24 7.31 5.38 10.78
N GLU A 25 6.03 5.61 11.06
CA GLU A 25 5.05 4.54 11.28
C GLU A 25 4.80 3.71 10.02
N LYS A 26 4.79 4.34 8.83
CA LYS A 26 4.71 3.64 7.54
C LYS A 26 5.91 2.69 7.36
N MET A 27 7.14 3.12 7.68
CA MET A 27 8.33 2.25 7.60
C MET A 27 8.33 1.13 8.65
N LYS A 28 7.88 1.44 9.87
CA LYS A 28 7.75 0.45 10.94
C LYS A 28 6.72 -0.63 10.57
N CYS A 29 5.54 -0.23 10.10
CA CYS A 29 4.50 -1.13 9.63
C CYS A 29 5.02 -2.08 8.53
N TYR A 30 5.73 -1.55 7.54
CA TYR A 30 6.31 -2.36 6.47
C TYR A 30 7.36 -3.36 6.98
N THR A 31 8.22 -2.94 7.91
CA THR A 31 9.22 -3.81 8.55
C THR A 31 8.56 -4.93 9.33
N GLU A 32 7.58 -4.60 10.18
CA GLU A 32 6.84 -5.59 10.97
C GLU A 32 6.08 -6.60 10.09
N ALA A 33 5.45 -6.14 9.01
CA ALA A 33 4.80 -7.03 8.05
C ALA A 33 5.81 -7.95 7.32
N SER A 34 6.97 -7.39 6.93
CA SER A 34 8.06 -8.14 6.28
C SER A 34 8.70 -9.17 7.22
N ASP A 35 8.72 -8.93 8.52
CA ASP A 35 9.21 -9.89 9.50
C ASP A 35 8.17 -10.99 9.76
N LYS A 36 6.90 -10.63 9.89
CA LYS A 36 5.81 -11.61 10.09
C LYS A 36 5.65 -12.59 8.93
N VAL A 37 5.80 -12.15 7.68
CA VAL A 37 5.67 -13.04 6.51
C VAL A 37 6.76 -14.12 6.47
N LYS A 38 7.92 -13.90 7.11
CA LYS A 38 8.98 -14.93 7.18
C LYS A 38 8.52 -16.18 7.90
N THR A 39 7.66 -16.01 8.90
CA THR A 39 7.10 -17.09 9.72
C THR A 39 5.75 -17.62 9.23
N GLU A 40 5.23 -17.12 8.10
CA GLU A 40 3.97 -17.61 7.51
C GLU A 40 4.12 -19.08 7.06
N PRO A 41 3.32 -20.01 7.60
CA PRO A 41 3.39 -21.43 7.24
C PRO A 41 2.76 -21.76 5.88
N ASP A 42 1.77 -21.00 5.41
CA ASP A 42 1.17 -21.22 4.10
C ASP A 42 2.05 -20.65 2.98
N ALA A 43 2.56 -21.52 2.11
CA ALA A 43 3.51 -21.14 1.06
C ALA A 43 2.91 -20.18 0.02
N ASP A 44 1.65 -20.38 -0.38
CA ASP A 44 0.97 -19.52 -1.36
C ASP A 44 0.66 -18.14 -0.77
N LEU A 45 0.20 -18.10 0.48
CA LEU A 45 -0.03 -16.86 1.20
C LEU A 45 1.29 -16.10 1.44
N LYS A 46 2.34 -16.81 1.84
CA LYS A 46 3.68 -16.25 2.03
C LYS A 46 4.21 -15.62 0.75
N GLU A 47 4.08 -16.31 -0.38
CA GLU A 47 4.51 -15.81 -1.68
C GLU A 47 3.73 -14.55 -2.08
N LYS A 48 2.40 -14.57 -1.97
CA LYS A 48 1.52 -13.43 -2.31
C LYS A 48 1.81 -12.20 -1.46
N ILE A 49 1.97 -12.37 -0.15
CA ILE A 49 2.30 -11.25 0.75
C ILE A 49 3.70 -10.73 0.45
N THR A 50 4.68 -11.61 0.25
CA THR A 50 6.07 -11.22 -0.08
C THR A 50 6.13 -10.44 -1.40
N SER A 51 5.42 -10.90 -2.43
CA SER A 51 5.31 -10.21 -3.72
C SER A 51 4.64 -8.84 -3.57
N THR A 52 3.55 -8.76 -2.80
CA THR A 52 2.84 -7.50 -2.52
C THR A 52 3.75 -6.49 -1.82
N LEU A 53 4.45 -6.90 -0.76
CA LEU A 53 5.40 -6.05 -0.05
C LEU A 53 6.49 -5.56 -1.00
N THR A 54 7.06 -6.45 -1.81
CA THR A 54 8.10 -6.12 -2.80
C THR A 54 7.62 -5.08 -3.81
N ALA A 55 6.40 -5.24 -4.34
CA ALA A 55 5.78 -4.28 -5.24
C ALA A 55 5.59 -2.91 -4.56
N VAL A 56 5.11 -2.87 -3.32
CA VAL A 56 4.95 -1.63 -2.55
C VAL A 56 6.30 -0.93 -2.35
N LYS A 57 7.36 -1.67 -2.04
CA LYS A 57 8.72 -1.11 -1.93
C LYS A 57 9.21 -0.56 -3.28
N GLY A 58 9.02 -1.30 -4.37
CA GLY A 58 9.39 -0.84 -5.72
C GLY A 58 8.64 0.44 -6.12
N VAL A 59 7.35 0.53 -5.80
CA VAL A 59 6.56 1.76 -5.99
C VAL A 59 7.12 2.91 -5.13
N ALA A 60 7.44 2.66 -3.86
CA ALA A 60 7.99 3.69 -2.98
C ALA A 60 9.35 4.23 -3.48
N ASP A 61 10.22 3.36 -3.97
CA ASP A 61 11.53 3.75 -4.52
C ASP A 61 11.37 4.52 -5.84
N ASN A 62 10.44 4.09 -6.70
CA ASN A 62 10.08 4.83 -7.92
C ASN A 62 9.47 6.20 -7.60
N VAL A 63 8.63 6.33 -6.56
CA VAL A 63 8.06 7.62 -6.16
C VAL A 63 9.13 8.54 -5.56
N LYS A 64 10.11 8.01 -4.82
CA LYS A 64 11.22 8.80 -4.28
C LYS A 64 12.08 9.43 -5.37
N SER A 65 12.27 8.75 -6.50
CA SER A 65 13.08 9.26 -7.62
C SER A 65 12.39 10.37 -8.44
N LEU A 66 11.09 10.59 -8.21
CA LEU A 66 10.33 11.65 -8.89
C LEU A 66 10.53 13.03 -8.23
N THR A 67 10.50 14.06 -9.08
CA THR A 67 10.38 15.45 -8.63
C THR A 67 8.99 15.71 -8.05
N ASP A 68 8.87 16.75 -7.22
CA ASP A 68 7.58 17.10 -6.60
C ASP A 68 6.53 17.51 -7.64
N ALA A 69 6.95 18.15 -8.75
CA ALA A 69 6.07 18.45 -9.87
C ALA A 69 5.52 17.18 -10.55
N GLN A 70 6.34 16.13 -10.67
CA GLN A 70 5.90 14.84 -11.22
C GLN A 70 4.96 14.11 -10.25
N LYS A 71 5.27 14.10 -8.95
CA LYS A 71 4.38 13.54 -7.91
C LYS A 71 3.01 14.24 -7.93
N GLN A 72 3.01 15.57 -8.00
CA GLN A 72 1.78 16.35 -8.03
C GLN A 72 0.97 16.10 -9.30
N ARG A 73 1.61 15.91 -10.46
CA ARG A 73 0.95 15.52 -11.71
C ARG A 73 0.33 14.13 -11.63
N ILE A 74 0.98 13.18 -10.95
CA ILE A 74 0.42 11.85 -10.70
C ILE A 74 -0.87 11.96 -9.87
N VAL A 75 -0.80 12.68 -8.75
CA VAL A 75 -1.96 12.89 -7.86
C VAL A 75 -3.10 13.65 -8.54
N SER A 76 -2.80 14.69 -9.32
CA SER A 76 -3.83 15.55 -9.90
C SER A 76 -4.46 14.99 -11.17
N HIS A 77 -3.73 14.18 -11.95
CA HIS A 77 -4.19 13.70 -13.25
C HIS A 77 -4.68 12.25 -13.23
N TYR A 78 -3.96 11.36 -12.53
CA TYR A 78 -4.22 9.91 -12.59
C TYR A 78 -5.14 9.42 -11.48
N PHE A 79 -5.12 10.07 -10.31
CA PHE A 79 -6.03 9.73 -9.22
C PHE A 79 -7.29 10.60 -9.27
N THR A 80 -8.07 10.53 -10.34
CA THR A 80 -9.31 11.32 -10.51
C THR A 80 -10.56 10.42 -10.57
N GLY A 81 -11.75 11.02 -10.46
CA GLY A 81 -13.03 10.29 -10.54
C GLY A 81 -13.17 9.24 -9.42
N THR A 82 -13.45 7.99 -9.76
CA THR A 82 -13.57 6.90 -8.77
C THR A 82 -12.26 6.62 -8.02
N CYS A 83 -11.12 7.03 -8.58
CA CYS A 83 -9.80 6.86 -7.96
C CYS A 83 -9.41 8.04 -7.05
N GLU A 84 -10.21 9.09 -6.99
CA GLU A 84 -9.94 10.28 -6.18
C GLU A 84 -9.72 10.00 -4.68
N PRO A 85 -10.44 9.08 -4.02
CA PRO A 85 -10.19 8.76 -2.61
C PRO A 85 -8.78 8.22 -2.32
N LEU A 86 -8.08 7.69 -3.34
CA LEU A 86 -6.74 7.14 -3.18
C LEU A 86 -5.64 8.22 -3.09
N LYS A 87 -5.95 9.49 -3.41
CA LYS A 87 -4.99 10.61 -3.24
C LYS A 87 -4.47 10.70 -1.81
N ASN A 88 -5.34 10.43 -0.83
CA ASN A 88 -5.04 10.49 0.61
C ASN A 88 -4.07 9.39 1.08
N PHE A 89 -3.82 8.36 0.26
CA PHE A 89 -2.83 7.34 0.58
C PHE A 89 -1.39 7.85 0.38
N PHE A 90 -1.21 8.79 -0.55
CA PHE A 90 0.10 9.33 -0.94
C PHE A 90 0.44 10.67 -0.28
N GLN A 91 -0.50 11.27 0.43
CA GLN A 91 -0.28 12.42 1.31
C GLN A 91 0.18 11.96 2.71
#